data_AF-A0A847AM73-F1
#
_entry.id   AF-A0A847AM73-F1
#
_cell.length_a   1.000
_cell.length_b   1.000
_cell.length_c   1.000
_cell.angle_alpha   90.00
_cell.angle_beta   90.00
_cell.angle_gamma   90.00
#
_symmetry.space_group_name_H-M   'P 1'
#
loop_
_entity.id
_entity.type
_entity.pdbx_description
1 polymer ?
#
loop_
_entity_poly.entity_id
_entity_poly.type
_entity_poly.pdbx_seq_one_letter_code
_entity_poly.pdbx_strand_id
1 'polypeptide(L)' 'MENATTSQVKTKWVLDSSHSEITFKVKHLMISNVKGAFNHFEATIDGEDFM' A
#
# COMPACT_ATOMS: atom_id res chain seq x y z
N MET A 1 25.47 -31.29 12.41
CA MET A 1 24.05 -30.95 12.14
C MET A 1 24.02 -29.46 11.92
N GLU A 2 24.07 -29.03 10.66
CA GLU A 2 24.23 -27.64 10.27
C GLU A 2 22.86 -27.07 9.92
N ASN A 3 22.26 -26.29 10.84
CA ASN A 3 21.05 -25.54 10.53
C ASN A 3 21.48 -24.14 10.04
N ALA A 4 21.69 -24.03 8.73
CA ALA A 4 21.90 -22.74 8.08
C ALA A 4 20.60 -21.93 8.15
N THR A 5 20.65 -20.85 8.92
CA THR A 5 19.62 -19.80 9.00
C THR A 5 19.37 -19.22 7.61
N THR A 6 18.23 -19.55 7.00
CA THR A 6 17.74 -18.89 5.79
C THR A 6 17.57 -17.39 6.06
N SER A 7 18.53 -16.57 5.64
CA SER A 7 18.37 -15.11 5.62
C SER A 7 17.34 -14.75 4.56
N GLN A 8 16.08 -14.69 4.97
CA GLN A 8 15.00 -14.06 4.21
C GLN A 8 15.27 -12.55 4.16
N VAL A 9 16.05 -12.11 3.17
CA VAL A 9 16.22 -10.68 2.89
C VAL A 9 14.89 -10.18 2.33
N LYS A 10 14.06 -9.60 3.20
CA LYS A 10 12.79 -9.00 2.81
C LYS A 10 13.09 -7.69 2.06
N THR A 11 12.85 -7.68 0.76
CA THR A 11 12.93 -6.46 -0.06
C THR A 11 11.97 -5.42 0.50
N LYS A 12 12.51 -4.29 0.97
CA LYS A 12 11.71 -3.17 1.46
C LYS A 12 11.29 -2.31 0.28
N TRP A 13 10.05 -2.48 -0.15
CA TRP A 13 9.43 -1.64 -1.16
C TRP A 13 9.00 -0.31 -0.53
N VAL A 14 9.46 0.80 -1.09
CA VAL A 14 9.09 2.15 -0.64
C VAL A 14 8.04 2.72 -1.59
N LEU A 15 6.97 3.25 -1.02
CA LEU A 15 5.91 3.92 -1.75
C LEU A 15 6.38 5.28 -2.29
N ASP A 16 6.13 5.54 -3.58
CA ASP A 16 6.35 6.86 -4.17
C ASP A 16 5.12 7.75 -3.97
N SER A 17 5.26 8.79 -3.15
CA SER A 17 4.20 9.74 -2.83
C SER A 17 3.75 10.59 -4.02
N SER A 18 4.56 10.77 -5.08
CA SER A 18 4.20 11.64 -6.21
C SER A 18 3.30 10.95 -7.24
N HIS A 19 3.31 9.61 -7.24
CA HIS A 19 2.57 8.79 -8.21
C HIS A 19 1.57 7.84 -7.55
N SER A 20 1.34 8.01 -6.24
CA SER A 20 0.38 7.23 -5.49
C SER A 20 -0.71 8.16 -4.97
N GLU A 21 -1.97 7.77 -5.10
CA GLU A 21 -3.10 8.46 -4.48
C GLU A 21 -4.09 7.45 -3.87
N ILE A 22 -4.70 7.82 -2.73
CA ILE A 22 -5.81 7.07 -2.15
C ILE A 22 -7.03 7.97 -2.16
N THR A 23 -8.02 7.61 -2.98
CA THR A 23 -9.27 8.35 -3.11
C THR A 23 -10.45 7.48 -2.68
N PHE A 24 -11.52 8.13 -2.21
CA PHE A 24 -12.77 7.48 -1.86
C PHE A 24 -13.95 8.21 -2.47
N LYS A 25 -15.03 7.45 -2.69
CA LYS A 25 -16.28 7.98 -3.22
C LYS A 25 -17.44 7.30 -2.50
N VAL A 26 -18.26 8.09 -1.82
CA VAL A 26 -19.45 7.61 -1.11
C VAL A 26 -20.69 8.16 -1.78
N LYS A 27 -21.66 7.28 -2.07
CA LYS A 27 -22.96 7.68 -2.61
C LYS A 27 -23.79 8.34 -1.50
N HIS A 28 -24.30 9.53 -1.75
CA HIS A 28 -25.14 10.27 -0.82
C HIS A 28 -26.57 10.37 -1.36
N LEU A 29 -27.50 9.70 -0.67
CA LEU A 29 -28.94 9.67 -0.97
C LEU A 29 -29.27 9.35 -2.44
N MET A 30 -28.51 8.45 -3.06
CA MET A 30 -28.66 7.98 -4.44
C MET A 30 -28.46 9.01 -5.56
N ILE A 31 -28.32 10.30 -5.26
CA ILE A 31 -28.30 11.38 -6.26
C ILE A 31 -26.90 11.97 -6.41
N SER A 32 -26.20 12.17 -5.29
CA SER A 32 -24.88 12.79 -5.30
C SER A 32 -23.80 11.82 -4.82
N ASN A 33 -22.55 12.18 -5.09
CA ASN A 33 -21.40 11.44 -4.59
C ASN A 33 -20.47 12.42 -3.90
N VAL A 34 -20.08 12.09 -2.67
CA VAL A 34 -19.01 12.77 -1.97
C VAL A 34 -17.70 12.09 -2.34
N LYS A 35 -16.78 12.86 -2.90
CA LYS A 35 -15.41 12.39 -3.20
C LYS A 35 -14.45 12.98 -2.18
N GLY A 36 -13.42 12.22 -1.83
CA GLY A 36 -12.32 12.69 -1.01
C GLY A 36 -11.03 11.94 -1.33
N ALA A 37 -9.93 12.46 -0.81
CA ALA A 37 -8.60 11.87 -0.93
C ALA A 37 -7.86 11.96 0.41
N PHE A 38 -6.96 11.01 0.65
CA PHE A 38 -6.02 11.06 1.76
C PHE A 38 -4.74 11.76 1.27
N ASN A 39 -4.45 12.94 1.82
CA ASN A 39 -3.27 13.73 1.42
C ASN A 39 -1.96 13.18 2.00
N HIS A 40 -2.03 12.38 3.06
CA HIS A 40 -0.88 11.78 3.70
C HIS A 40 -1.22 10.33 4.04
N PHE A 41 -0.39 9.41 3.55
CA PHE A 41 -0.54 7.99 3.78
C PHE A 41 0.82 7.30 3.64
N GLU A 42 0.96 6.19 4.35
CA GLU A 42 2.13 5.31 4.28
C GLU A 42 1.65 3.91 3.91
N ALA A 43 2.43 3.20 3.11
CA ALA A 43 2.15 1.82 2.74
C ALA A 43 3.31 0.93 3.18
N THR A 44 2.98 -0.17 3.85
CA THR A 44 3.91 -1.28 4.09
C THR A 44 3.44 -2.44 3.24
N ILE A 45 4.36 -2.99 2.45
CA ILE A 45 4.04 -4.07 1.55
C ILE A 45 4.67 -5.35 2.08
N ASP A 46 3.81 -6.29 2.49
CA ASP A 46 4.19 -7.59 2.99
C ASP A 46 4.00 -8.63 1.87
N GLY A 47 5.11 -9.05 1.27
CA GLY A 47 5.14 -10.07 0.23
C GLY A 47 6.55 -10.58 -0.01
N GLU A 48 6.64 -11.84 -0.46
CA GLU A 48 7.83 -12.38 -1.09
C GLU A 48 7.93 -11.69 -2.45
N ASP A 49 9.03 -10.98 -2.69
CA ASP A 49 9.42 -10.26 -3.90
C ASP A 49 8.37 -10.15 -5.04
N PHE A 50 7.98 -8.93 -5.43
CA PHE A 50 7.00 -8.71 -6.52
C PHE A 50 7.52 -9.02 -7.94
N MET A 51 8.72 -9.61 -8.04
CA MET A 51 9.45 -9.88 -9.28
C MET A 51 9.32 -11.34 -9.71
#